data_AF-A0A2T5MB08-F1
#
_entry.id   AF-A0A2T5MB08-F1
#
_cell.length_a   1.000
_cell.length_b   1.000
_cell.length_c   1.000
_cell.angle_alpha   90.00
_cell.angle_beta   90.00
_cell.angle_gamma   90.00
#
_symmetry.space_group_name_H-M   'P 1'
#
loop_
_entity.id
_entity.type
_entity.pdbx_description
1 polymer ?
#
loop_
_entity_poly.entity_id
_entity_poly.type
_entity_poly.pdbx_seq_one_letter_code
_entity_poly.pdbx_strand_id
1 'polypeptide(L)'
;MNAWNKLLIALDQALGFPNKVESRISKKVEGFDRKTNEHVFQLEYRVRVNRGAAQQAPAKPAPNLTKDQTSNVLRTLLAMNENP
;
A
#
# COMPACT_ATOMS: atom_id res chain seq x y z
N MET A 1 -12.01 -11.00 -7.16
CA MET A 1 -11.71 -9.78 -6.38
C MET A 1 -12.70 -8.69 -6.78
N ASN A 2 -13.48 -8.12 -5.85
CA ASN A 2 -14.47 -7.08 -6.16
C ASN A 2 -13.82 -5.68 -6.19
N ALA A 3 -14.53 -4.66 -6.71
CA ALA A 3 -14.01 -3.29 -6.82
C ALA A 3 -13.64 -2.68 -5.46
N TRP A 4 -14.42 -3.00 -4.41
CA TRP A 4 -14.14 -2.58 -3.03
C TRP A 4 -12.83 -3.15 -2.49
N ASN A 5 -12.51 -4.40 -2.79
CA ASN A 5 -11.26 -5.04 -2.38
C ASN A 5 -10.07 -4.43 -3.12
N LYS A 6 -10.23 -4.07 -4.40
CA LYS A 6 -9.19 -3.35 -5.15
C LYS A 6 -8.93 -1.97 -4.54
N LEU A 7 -9.99 -1.23 -4.19
CA LEU A 7 -9.88 0.05 -3.51
C LEU A 7 -9.23 -0.09 -2.13
N LEU A 8 -9.60 -1.11 -1.36
CA LEU A 8 -8.97 -1.40 -0.06
C LEU A 8 -7.47 -1.66 -0.18
N ILE A 9 -7.05 -2.44 -1.19
CA ILE A 9 -5.63 -2.69 -1.47
C ILE A 9 -4.91 -1.40 -1.85
N ALA A 10 -5.50 -0.56 -2.70
CA ALA A 10 -4.90 0.71 -3.08
C ALA A 10 -4.75 1.67 -1.89
N LEU A 11 -5.76 1.73 -1.00
CA LEU A 11 -5.68 2.51 0.24
C LEU A 11 -4.62 1.96 1.20
N ASP A 12 -4.50 0.62 1.33
CA ASP A 12 -3.45 -0.01 2.11
C ASP A 12 -2.05 0.27 1.55
N GLN A 13 -1.89 0.46 0.23
CA GLN A 13 -0.60 0.82 -0.37
C GLN A 13 -0.28 2.30 -0.17
N ALA A 14 -1.28 3.17 -0.30
CA ALA A 14 -1.10 4.62 -0.23
C ALA A 14 -0.97 5.15 1.21
N LEU A 15 -1.76 4.60 2.14
CA LEU A 15 -1.89 5.09 3.52
C LEU A 15 -1.46 4.05 4.56
N GLY A 16 -1.16 2.82 4.14
CA GLY A 16 -1.04 1.67 5.04
C GLY A 16 -0.01 1.87 6.15
N PHE A 17 -0.31 1.24 7.27
CA PHE A 17 0.49 1.33 8.48
C PHE A 17 1.41 0.09 8.58
N PRO A 18 2.69 0.25 8.99
CA PRO A 18 3.66 -0.85 9.07
C PRO A 18 3.23 -2.03 9.95
N ASN A 19 2.39 -1.77 10.95
CA ASN A 19 1.89 -2.73 11.93
C ASN A 19 0.37 -3.02 11.75
N LYS A 20 -0.13 -2.89 10.51
CA LYS A 20 -1.51 -3.22 10.17
C LYS A 20 -1.81 -4.69 10.45
N VAL A 21 -2.90 -4.93 11.16
CA VAL A 21 -3.48 -6.27 11.38
C VAL A 21 -4.59 -6.52 10.37
N GLU A 22 -5.49 -5.56 10.26
CA GLU A 22 -6.64 -5.60 9.37
C GLU A 22 -6.99 -4.18 8.92
N SER A 23 -7.57 -4.08 7.74
CA SER A 23 -8.17 -2.86 7.24
C SER A 23 -9.54 -3.17 6.65
N ARG A 24 -10.43 -2.18 6.70
CA ARG A 24 -11.75 -2.27 6.09
C ARG A 24 -12.16 -0.92 5.54
N ILE A 25 -12.91 -0.98 4.46
CA ILE A 25 -13.57 0.18 3.87
C ILE A 25 -15.08 -0.01 3.96
N SER A 26 -15.80 1.05 4.29
CA SER A 26 -17.26 1.06 4.28
C SER A 26 -17.78 2.38 3.74
N LYS A 27 -18.90 2.33 3.01
CA LYS A 27 -19.65 3.51 2.61
C LYS A 27 -20.46 4.01 3.81
N LYS A 28 -20.37 5.29 4.13
CA LYS A 28 -21.11 5.91 5.26
C LYS A 28 -22.25 6.77 4.79
N VAL A 29 -21.97 7.64 3.82
CA VAL A 29 -22.95 8.60 3.33
C VAL A 29 -22.93 8.56 1.81
N GLU A 30 -24.12 8.66 1.26
CA GLU A 30 -24.38 9.01 -0.13
C GLU A 30 -25.33 10.19 -0.12
N GLY A 31 -24.97 11.21 -0.88
CA GLY A 31 -25.78 12.39 -1.07
C GLY A 31 -25.65 12.90 -2.50
N PHE A 32 -26.49 13.86 -2.81
CA PHE A 32 -26.41 14.60 -4.06
C PHE A 32 -26.45 16.09 -3.73
N ASP A 33 -25.35 16.79 -4.01
CA ASP A 33 -25.30 18.24 -3.91
C ASP A 33 -25.99 18.82 -5.15
N ARG A 34 -27.19 19.37 -4.95
CA ARG A 34 -27.98 19.99 -6.03
C ARG A 34 -27.43 21.33 -6.47
N LYS A 35 -26.64 22.02 -5.64
CA LYS A 35 -26.05 23.32 -5.98
C LYS A 35 -24.89 23.14 -6.95
N THR A 36 -24.06 22.10 -6.75
CA THR A 36 -22.93 21.79 -7.64
C THR A 36 -23.24 20.68 -8.65
N ASN A 37 -24.40 20.02 -8.52
CA ASN A 37 -24.83 18.89 -9.35
C ASN A 37 -23.89 17.68 -9.23
N GLU A 38 -23.44 17.38 -8.01
CA GLU A 38 -22.44 16.35 -7.72
C GLU A 38 -23.00 15.23 -6.84
N HIS A 39 -22.65 13.98 -7.15
CA HIS A 39 -22.83 12.88 -6.22
C HIS A 39 -21.70 12.86 -5.18
N VAL A 40 -22.08 12.94 -3.91
CA VAL A 40 -21.14 12.96 -2.79
C VAL A 40 -21.17 11.61 -2.10
N PHE A 41 -20.02 10.97 -2.01
CA PHE A 41 -19.84 9.73 -1.26
C PHE A 41 -18.82 9.94 -0.14
N GLN A 42 -19.20 9.59 1.09
CA GLN A 42 -18.25 9.52 2.19
C GLN A 42 -17.90 8.06 2.45
N LEU A 43 -16.61 7.76 2.27
CA LEU A 43 -16.04 6.45 2.55
C LEU A 43 -15.26 6.53 3.86
N GLU A 44 -15.47 5.53 4.72
CA GLU A 44 -14.69 5.35 5.92
C GLU A 44 -13.70 4.21 5.70
N TYR A 45 -12.42 4.55 5.77
CA TYR A 45 -11.32 3.60 5.82
C TYR A 45 -10.86 3.46 7.28
N ARG A 46 -10.88 2.24 7.81
CA ARG A 46 -10.41 1.93 9.17
C ARG A 46 -9.28 0.94 9.10
N VAL A 47 -8.23 1.20 9.87
CA VAL A 47 -7.09 0.30 10.04
C VAL A 47 -6.99 -0.07 11.51
N ARG A 48 -6.97 -1.36 11.81
CA ARG A 48 -6.57 -1.85 13.12
C ARG A 48 -5.08 -2.10 13.11
N VAL A 49 -4.40 -1.50 14.07
CA VAL A 49 -2.96 -1.64 14.28
C VAL A 49 -2.69 -2.32 15.61
N ASN A 50 -1.63 -3.12 15.68
CA ASN A 50 -1.20 -3.72 16.94
C ASN A 50 -0.52 -2.65 17.81
N ARG A 51 -1.18 -2.23 18.90
CA ARG A 51 -0.63 -1.27 19.88
C ARG A 51 0.57 -1.80 20.68
N GLY A 52 0.77 -3.13 20.72
CA GLY A 52 1.89 -3.77 21.42
C GLY A 52 3.25 -3.73 20.70
N ALA A 53 3.32 -3.15 19.49
CA ALA A 53 4.57 -2.94 18.75
C ALA A 53 4.84 -1.44 18.51
N ALA A 54 4.33 -0.57 19.39
CA ALA A 54 4.66 0.86 19.37
C ALA A 54 6.15 1.13 19.70
N GLN A 55 6.93 0.12 20.07
CA GLN A 55 8.39 0.14 20.16
C GLN A 55 8.92 -1.24 19.69
N GLN A 56 9.88 -1.23 18.75
CA GLN A 56 10.49 -2.38 18.05
C GLN A 56 9.67 -2.86 16.83
N ALA A 57 10.11 -2.73 15.58
CA ALA A 57 11.47 -2.67 15.04
C ALA A 57 11.62 -1.56 13.99
N PRO A 58 12.85 -1.06 13.72
CA PRO A 58 13.11 -0.31 12.50
C PRO A 58 12.59 -1.14 11.31
N ALA A 59 12.15 -0.46 10.25
CA ALA A 59 11.82 -1.08 8.97
C ALA A 59 12.78 -2.25 8.76
N LYS A 60 12.25 -3.49 8.68
CA LYS A 60 13.06 -4.66 8.37
C LYS A 60 13.90 -4.22 7.16
N PRO A 61 15.24 -4.14 7.26
CA PRO A 61 16.02 -3.77 6.09
C PRO A 61 15.55 -4.69 4.99
N ALA A 62 15.20 -4.13 3.83
CA ALA A 62 15.08 -4.93 2.62
C ALA A 62 16.25 -5.92 2.65
N PRO A 63 16.03 -7.24 2.45
CA PRO A 63 17.08 -8.23 2.65
C PRO A 63 18.32 -7.70 1.97
N ASN A 64 19.34 -7.36 2.77
CA ASN A 64 20.57 -6.78 2.24
C ASN A 64 21.02 -7.77 1.17
N LEU A 65 20.97 -7.35 -0.09
CA LEU A 65 21.50 -8.17 -1.16
C LEU A 65 22.92 -8.49 -0.73
N THR A 66 23.23 -9.78 -0.60
CA THR A 66 24.61 -10.17 -0.35
C THR A 66 25.46 -9.60 -1.49
N LYS A 67 26.76 -9.38 -1.28
CA LYS A 67 27.64 -8.86 -2.34
C LYS A 67 27.50 -9.65 -3.65
N ASP A 68 27.18 -10.94 -3.55
CA ASP A 68 26.89 -11.82 -4.68
C ASP A 68 25.55 -11.51 -5.36
N GLN A 69 24.49 -11.26 -4.58
CA GLN A 69 23.19 -10.85 -5.12
C GLN A 69 23.26 -9.47 -5.77
N THR A 70 23.99 -8.51 -5.18
CA THR A 70 24.22 -7.19 -5.79
C THR A 70 24.98 -7.32 -7.12
N SER A 71 26.01 -8.17 -7.15
CA SER A 71 26.80 -8.41 -8.37
C SER A 71 25.95 -9.06 -9.47
N ASN A 72 25.06 -9.97 -9.12
CA ASN A 72 24.15 -10.61 -10.08
C ASN A 72 23.12 -9.62 -10.64
N VAL A 73 22.54 -8.76 -9.79
CA VAL A 73 21.61 -7.72 -10.26
C VAL A 73 22.32 -6.73 -11.19
N LEU A 74 23.54 -6.30 -10.84
CA LEU A 74 24.32 -5.39 -11.70
C LEU A 74 24.68 -6.04 -13.05
N ARG A 75 25.08 -7.31 -13.06
CA ARG A 75 25.36 -8.06 -14.30
C ARG A 75 24.12 -8.20 -15.17
N THR A 76 22.96 -8.51 -14.56
CA THR A 76 21.70 -8.61 -15.29
C THR A 76 21.30 -7.26 -15.89
N LEU A 77 21.45 -6.17 -15.14
CA LEU A 77 21.14 -4.82 -15.63
C LEU A 77 22.09 -4.37 -16.76
N LEU A 78 23.38 -4.72 -16.69
CA LEU A 78 24.30 -4.46 -17.80
C LEU A 78 23.96 -5.30 -19.04
N ALA A 79 23.68 -6.60 -18.87
CA ALA A 79 23.34 -7.49 -19.98
C ALA A 79 22.04 -7.08 -20.70
N MET A 80 21.10 -6.45 -19.99
CA MET A 80 19.89 -5.88 -20.57
C MET A 80 20.14 -4.59 -21.37
N ASN A 81 21.28 -3.92 -21.15
CA ASN A 81 21.65 -2.67 -21.83
C ASN A 81 22.67 -2.90 -22.97
N GLU A 82 23.20 -4.12 -23.12
CA GLU A 82 24.16 -4.49 -24.16
C GLU A 82 23.54 -5.31 -25.32
N ASN A 83 22.22 -5.47 -25.36
CA ASN A 83 21.53 -6.07 -26.51
C ASN A 83 20.87 -4.96 -27.34
N PRO A 84 21.44 -4.57 -28.50
CA PRO A 84 20.83 -3.59 -29.39
C PRO A 84 19.51 -4.07 -30.01
#